data_AF-A0A928VC66-F1
#
_entry.id   AF-A0A928VC66-F1
#
_cell.length_a   1.000
_cell.length_b   1.000
_cell.length_c   1.000
_cell.angle_alpha   90.00
_cell.angle_beta   90.00
_cell.angle_gamma   90.00
#
_symmetry.space_group_name_H-M   'P 1'
#
loop_
_entity.id
_entity.type
_entity.pdbx_description
1 polymer ?
#
loop_
_entity_poly.entity_id
_entity_poly.type
_entity_poly.pdbx_seq_one_letter_code
_entity_poly.pdbx_strand_id
1 'polypeptide(L)' 'EVVSTDFQGDRRSSIFDAGAGIELNSNFFKIVSWYDNEWGYSNRVIDLMTTMAKKDGILN' A
#
# COMPACT_ATOMS: atom_id res chain seq x y z
N GLU A 1 4.92 -15.35 -9.86
CA GLU A 1 3.46 -15.30 -9.65
C GLU A 1 3.21 -15.18 -8.16
N VAL A 2 2.25 -14.38 -7.75
CA VAL A 2 1.95 -14.08 -6.35
C VAL A 2 0.45 -14.19 -6.13
N VAL A 3 0.06 -14.54 -4.92
CA VAL A 3 -1.34 -14.65 -4.49
C VAL A 3 -1.57 -13.86 -3.21
N SER A 4 -2.83 -13.71 -2.81
CA SER A 4 -3.21 -12.83 -1.69
C SER A 4 -2.46 -13.12 -0.39
N THR A 5 -2.19 -14.39 -0.07
CA THR A 5 -1.52 -14.80 1.17
C THR A 5 -0.06 -14.37 1.24
N ASP A 6 0.60 -14.13 0.10
CA ASP A 6 2.00 -13.68 0.07
C ASP A 6 2.17 -12.26 0.63
N PHE A 7 1.07 -11.52 0.80
CA PHE A 7 1.06 -10.14 1.28
C PHE A 7 0.54 -9.97 2.71
N GLN A 8 0.17 -11.06 3.40
CA GLN A 8 -0.25 -10.98 4.80
C GLN A 8 0.86 -10.41 5.68
N GLY A 9 0.54 -9.38 6.46
CA GLY A 9 1.50 -8.67 7.31
C GLY A 9 2.43 -7.72 6.54
N ASP A 10 2.15 -7.42 5.26
CA ASP A 10 2.93 -6.43 4.53
C ASP A 10 2.54 -5.01 4.91
N ARG A 11 3.53 -4.22 5.36
CA ARG A 11 3.31 -2.86 5.86
C ARG A 11 2.97 -1.86 4.74
N ARG A 12 3.22 -2.16 3.47
CA ARG A 12 3.04 -1.22 2.36
C ARG A 12 1.55 -0.96 2.11
N SER A 13 1.19 0.28 1.81
CA SER A 13 -0.20 0.63 1.48
C SER A 13 -0.65 0.19 0.09
N SER A 14 0.29 -0.16 -0.78
CA SER A 14 0.04 -0.53 -2.17
C SER A 14 1.27 -1.26 -2.71
N ILE A 15 1.07 -2.42 -3.32
CA ILE A 15 2.11 -3.30 -3.86
C ILE A 15 1.74 -3.63 -5.30
N PHE A 16 2.39 -2.95 -6.24
CA PHE A 16 2.16 -3.14 -7.66
C PHE A 16 2.56 -4.55 -8.11
N ASP A 17 1.64 -5.25 -8.76
CA ASP A 17 1.87 -6.57 -9.36
C ASP A 17 2.17 -6.41 -10.85
N ALA A 18 3.47 -6.41 -11.17
CA ALA A 18 3.95 -6.28 -12.55
C ALA A 18 3.55 -7.47 -13.44
N GLY A 19 3.26 -8.65 -12.86
CA GLY A 19 2.88 -9.84 -13.61
C GLY A 19 1.39 -9.92 -13.92
N ALA A 20 0.55 -9.21 -13.16
CA ALA A 20 -0.92 -9.21 -13.33
C ALA A 20 -1.46 -8.03 -14.15
N GLY A 21 -0.58 -7.11 -14.59
CA GLY A 21 -0.93 -6.00 -15.47
C GLY A 21 -1.23 -6.43 -16.91
N ILE A 22 -2.11 -5.71 -17.60
CA ILE A 22 -2.45 -5.97 -19.01
C ILE A 22 -2.52 -4.64 -19.77
N GLU A 23 -1.79 -4.53 -20.87
CA GLU A 23 -1.98 -3.49 -21.89
C GLU A 23 -2.91 -4.02 -22.99
N LEU A 24 -4.01 -3.32 -23.27
CA LEU A 24 -4.90 -3.65 -24.39
C LEU A 24 -4.48 -2.91 -25.67
N ASN A 25 -3.97 -1.68 -25.53
CA ASN A 25 -3.34 -0.87 -26.57
C ASN A 25 -2.51 0.25 -25.92
N SER A 26 -1.82 1.06 -26.74
CA SER A 26 -0.90 2.11 -26.29
C SER A 26 -1.49 3.16 -25.33
N ASN A 27 -2.82 3.21 -25.19
CA ASN A 27 -3.54 4.17 -24.35
C ASN A 27 -4.51 3.52 -23.34
N PHE A 28 -4.59 2.18 -23.27
CA PHE A 28 -5.54 1.50 -22.38
C PHE A 28 -4.89 0.34 -21.62
N PHE A 29 -4.77 0.51 -20.30
CA PHE A 29 -4.03 -0.38 -19.41
C PHE A 29 -4.87 -0.76 -18.19
N LYS A 30 -4.75 -2.02 -17.77
CA LYS A 30 -5.22 -2.51 -16.48
C LYS A 30 -4.02 -2.74 -15.57
N ILE A 31 -4.10 -2.19 -14.37
CA ILE A 31 -3.10 -2.32 -13.31
C ILE A 31 -3.71 -3.09 -12.14
N VAL A 32 -2.91 -3.93 -11.49
CA VAL A 32 -3.29 -4.62 -10.25
C VAL A 32 -2.31 -4.19 -9.16
N SER A 33 -2.85 -3.86 -7.98
CA SER A 33 -2.06 -3.56 -6.80
C SER A 33 -2.69 -4.22 -5.58
N TRP A 34 -1.87 -4.93 -4.81
CA TRP A 34 -2.26 -5.60 -3.57
C TRP A 34 -2.04 -4.69 -2.38
N TYR A 35 -2.78 -4.94 -1.30
CA TYR A 35 -2.51 -4.38 0.01
C TYR A 35 -3.10 -5.30 1.08
N ASP A 36 -2.39 -5.43 2.21
CA ASP A 36 -3.00 -5.95 3.42
C ASP A 36 -3.90 -4.87 4.01
N ASN A 37 -5.20 -5.16 4.05
CA ASN A 37 -6.22 -4.20 4.48
C ASN A 37 -6.18 -3.90 5.98
N GLU A 38 -5.69 -4.84 6.79
CA GLU A 38 -5.54 -4.68 8.24
C GLU A 38 -4.17 -4.06 8.53
N TRP A 39 -3.10 -4.72 8.06
CA TRP A 39 -1.74 -4.37 8.48
C TRP A 39 -1.24 -3.09 7.82
N GLY A 40 -1.42 -2.94 6.50
CA GLY A 40 -1.00 -1.76 5.77
C GLY A 40 -1.71 -0.51 6.28
N TYR A 41 -3.01 -0.61 6.53
CA TYR A 41 -3.82 0.50 7.06
C TYR A 41 -3.43 0.88 8.49
N SER A 42 -3.34 -0.09 9.41
CA SER A 42 -2.94 0.17 10.81
C SER A 42 -1.60 0.89 10.90
N ASN A 43 -0.63 0.54 10.05
CA ASN A 43 0.65 1.24 9.98
C ASN A 43 0.49 2.69 9.49
N ARG A 44 -0.38 2.97 8.50
CA ARG A 44 -0.64 4.34 8.04
C ARG A 44 -1.30 5.20 9.11
N VAL A 45 -2.16 4.62 9.95
CA VAL A 45 -2.78 5.33 11.07
C VAL A 45 -1.69 5.79 12.06
N ILE A 46 -0.74 4.91 12.41
CA ILE A 46 0.39 5.26 13.28
C ILE A 46 1.30 6.33 12.65
N ASP A 47 1.62 6.17 11.36
CA ASP A 47 2.45 7.13 10.63
C ASP A 47 1.79 8.53 10.62
N LEU A 48 0.47 8.59 10.41
CA LEU A 48 -0.30 9.83 10.41
C LEU A 48 -0.34 10.45 11.82
N MET A 49 -0.65 9.69 12.86
CA MET A 49 -0.66 10.18 14.25
C MET A 49 0.71 10.75 14.65
N THR A 50 1.79 10.06 14.27
CA THR A 50 3.15 10.52 14.52
C THR A 50 3.45 11.82 13.76
N THR A 51 2.99 11.92 12.51
CA THR A 51 3.14 13.13 11.69
C THR A 51 2.39 14.32 12.31
N MET A 52 1.16 14.12 12.79
CA MET A 52 0.38 15.14 13.48
C MET A 52 1.05 15.59 14.77
N ALA A 53 1.42 14.65 15.63
CA ALA A 53 2.08 14.95 16.91
C ALA A 53 3.41 15.70 16.73
N LYS A 54 4.19 15.37 15.69
CA LYS A 54 5.39 16.14 15.33
C LYS A 54 5.07 17.57 14.88
N LYS A 55 4.03 17.72 14.06
CA LYS A 55 3.61 19.03 13.55
C LYS A 55 3.09 19.95 14.67
N ASP A 56 2.45 19.37 15.68
CA ASP A 56 1.93 20.08 16.85
C ASP A 56 3.00 20.28 17.95
N GLY A 57 4.23 19.81 17.75
CA GLY A 57 5.33 19.94 18.71
C GLY A 57 5.22 19.04 19.94
N ILE A 58 4.35 18.02 19.90
CA ILE A 58 4.17 17.03 20.98
C ILE A 58 5.26 15.96 20.92
N LEU A 59 5.68 15.58 19.71
CA LEU A 59 6.81 14.69 19.47
C LEU A 59 7.94 15.47 18.80
N ASN A 60 9.17 15.20 19.24
CA ASN A 60 10.39 15.75 18.63
C ASN A 60 10.68 15.14 17.25
#